data_AF-A0A2T4WB23-F1
#
_entry.id   AF-A0A2T4WB23-F1
#
_cell.length_a   1.000
_cell.length_b   1.000
_cell.length_c   1.000
_cell.angle_alpha   90.00
_cell.angle_beta   90.00
_cell.angle_gamma   90.00
#
_symmetry.space_group_name_H-M   'P 1'
#
loop_
_entity.id
_entity.type
_entity.pdbx_description
1 polymer ?
#
loop_
_entity_poly.entity_id
_entity_poly.type
_entity_poly.pdbx_seq_one_letter_code
_entity_poly.pdbx_strand_id
1 'polypeptide(L)'
;YNNLFLIVELNYPHGKTIKDTLLYKMAKPNGEFLGSGFSSLKENKLWYKENFTFNETGEYTINIQHAMREYGKVNGIMELEGITDVGFRIERINNQ
;
A
#
# COMPACT_ATOMS: atom_id res chain seq x y z
N TYR A 1 6.55 -12.42 -7.54
CA TYR A 1 7.18 -11.07 -7.52
C TYR A 1 7.91 -10.88 -6.20
N ASN A 2 9.04 -10.17 -6.18
CA ASN A 2 9.76 -9.84 -4.93
C ASN A 2 9.44 -8.43 -4.40
N ASN A 3 8.66 -7.65 -5.14
CA ASN A 3 8.27 -6.28 -4.84
C ASN A 3 6.76 -6.10 -5.04
N LEU A 4 6.18 -5.15 -4.31
CA LEU A 4 4.80 -4.72 -4.40
C LEU A 4 4.79 -3.24 -4.82
N PHE A 5 4.11 -2.93 -5.92
CA PHE A 5 3.92 -1.57 -6.40
C PHE A 5 2.45 -1.18 -6.19
N LEU A 6 2.23 -0.11 -5.44
CA LEU A 6 0.91 0.45 -5.18
C LEU A 6 0.83 1.87 -5.70
N ILE A 7 -0.35 2.25 -6.18
CA ILE A 7 -0.75 3.64 -6.36
C ILE A 7 -1.77 3.94 -5.29
N VAL A 8 -1.53 4.95 -4.47
CA VAL A 8 -2.46 5.40 -3.43
C VAL A 8 -2.94 6.80 -3.75
N GLU A 9 -4.26 6.96 -3.79
CA GLU A 9 -4.92 8.24 -3.97
C GLU A 9 -5.61 8.64 -2.67
N LEU A 10 -5.25 9.81 -2.15
CA LEU A 10 -5.88 10.46 -1.01
C LEU A 10 -6.73 11.62 -1.50
N ASN A 11 -8.05 11.46 -1.44
CA ASN A 11 -9.01 12.49 -1.76
C ASN A 11 -9.37 13.27 -0.50
N TYR A 12 -9.19 14.58 -0.56
CA TYR A 12 -9.51 15.52 0.51
C TYR A 12 -10.98 15.93 0.42
N PRO A 13 -11.58 16.38 1.54
CA PRO A 13 -12.98 16.78 1.61
C PRO A 13 -13.38 17.84 0.58
N HIS A 14 -12.46 18.73 0.19
CA HIS A 14 -12.73 19.86 -0.71
C HIS A 14 -12.23 19.64 -2.16
N GLY A 15 -12.03 18.38 -2.56
CA GLY A 15 -11.76 18.01 -3.95
C GLY A 15 -10.29 18.03 -4.37
N LYS A 16 -9.37 18.29 -3.44
CA LYS A 16 -7.94 18.06 -3.67
C LYS A 16 -7.64 16.56 -3.65
N THR A 17 -6.91 16.06 -4.64
CA THR A 17 -6.43 14.68 -4.68
C THR A 17 -4.92 14.64 -4.67
N ILE A 18 -4.33 13.82 -3.80
CA ILE A 18 -2.90 13.51 -3.79
C ILE A 18 -2.73 12.07 -4.25
N LYS A 19 -1.82 11.86 -5.22
CA LYS A 19 -1.52 10.55 -5.78
C LYS A 19 -0.06 10.21 -5.57
N ASP A 20 0.20 9.11 -4.88
CA ASP A 20 1.54 8.62 -4.58
C ASP A 20 1.75 7.22 -5.18
N THR A 21 2.99 6.92 -5.57
CA THR A 21 3.39 5.56 -5.98
C THR A 21 4.32 4.99 -4.91
N LEU A 22 3.91 3.87 -4.31
CA LEU A 22 4.63 3.18 -3.24
C LEU A 22 5.27 1.92 -3.79
N LEU A 23 6.52 1.70 -3.42
CA LEU A 23 7.29 0.51 -3.77
C LEU A 23 7.79 -0.16 -2.50
N TYR A 24 7.35 -1.39 -2.28
CA TYR A 24 7.79 -2.20 -1.15
C TYR A 24 8.52 -3.43 -1.63
N LYS A 25 9.58 -3.79 -0.91
CA LYS A 25 10.23 -5.08 -1.06
C LYS A 25 9.46 -6.10 -0.22
N MET A 26 9.06 -7.20 -0.84
CA MET A 26 8.27 -8.28 -0.23
C MET A 26 9.08 -9.57 -0.05
N ALA A 27 10.24 -9.69 -0.69
CA ALA A 27 11.13 -10.85 -0.54
C ALA A 27 12.61 -10.47 -0.61
N LYS A 28 13.47 -11.26 0.05
CA LYS A 28 14.92 -11.20 -0.09
C LYS A 28 15.36 -11.74 -1.47
N PRO A 29 16.59 -11.45 -1.92
CA PRO A 29 17.10 -11.97 -3.20
C PRO A 29 17.15 -13.50 -3.29
N ASN A 30 17.24 -14.19 -2.14
CA ASN A 30 17.21 -15.65 -2.04
C ASN A 30 15.78 -16.24 -2.09
N GLY A 31 14.74 -15.42 -2.26
CA GLY A 31 13.34 -15.85 -2.36
C GLY A 31 12.58 -15.92 -1.04
N GLU A 32 13.22 -15.69 0.10
CA GLU A 32 12.55 -15.67 1.40
C GLU A 32 11.63 -14.44 1.53
N PHE A 33 10.34 -14.65 1.83
CA PHE A 33 9.39 -13.55 2.03
C PHE A 33 9.70 -12.72 3.28
N LEU A 34 9.50 -11.41 3.17
CA LEU A 34 9.56 -10.45 4.25
C LEU A 34 8.19 -10.37 4.96
N GLY A 35 8.23 -9.96 6.23
CA GLY A 35 7.05 -9.89 7.10
C GLY A 35 7.07 -10.93 8.22
N SER A 36 6.07 -10.85 9.09
CA SER A 36 5.86 -11.77 10.22
C SER A 36 4.65 -12.65 9.97
N GLY A 37 4.62 -13.86 10.53
CA GLY A 37 3.46 -14.74 10.38
C GLY A 37 3.85 -16.21 10.27
N PHE A 38 2.86 -17.08 10.47
CA PHE A 38 3.04 -18.52 10.53
C PHE A 38 3.06 -19.12 9.11
N SER A 39 4.01 -20.04 8.87
CA SER A 39 4.13 -20.78 7.61
C SER A 39 4.21 -19.84 6.38
N SER A 40 3.36 -20.06 5.38
CA SER A 40 3.29 -19.33 4.11
C SER A 40 2.61 -17.97 4.19
N LEU A 41 1.84 -17.68 5.24
CA LEU A 41 1.19 -16.38 5.41
C LEU A 41 2.16 -15.38 6.05
N LYS A 42 2.39 -14.26 5.37
CA LYS A 42 3.24 -13.17 5.84
C LYS A 42 2.46 -11.86 5.87
N GLU A 43 2.36 -11.30 7.06
CA GLU A 43 1.80 -9.99 7.32
C GLU A 43 2.90 -8.94 7.24
N ASN A 44 2.61 -7.86 6.53
CA ASN A 44 3.52 -6.74 6.34
C ASN A 44 2.85 -5.45 6.80
N LYS A 45 3.48 -4.74 7.74
CA LYS A 45 3.10 -3.37 8.10
C LYS A 45 3.95 -2.40 7.28
N LEU A 46 3.31 -1.75 6.31
CA LEU A 46 3.96 -0.92 5.29
C LEU A 46 3.58 0.56 5.49
N TRP A 47 4.56 1.46 5.39
CA TRP A 47 4.38 2.89 5.65
C TRP A 47 3.92 3.65 4.39
N TYR A 48 2.77 4.33 4.48
CA TYR A 48 2.29 5.25 3.44
C TYR A 48 2.74 6.70 3.67
N LYS A 49 2.32 7.32 4.77
CA LYS A 49 2.70 8.70 5.14
C LYS A 49 3.06 8.78 6.62
N GLU A 50 4.14 9.48 6.91
CA GLU A 50 4.58 9.82 8.27
C GLU A 50 4.30 11.30 8.55
N ASN A 51 4.07 11.64 9.83
CA ASN A 51 3.79 13.02 10.27
C ASN A 51 2.66 13.71 9.49
N PHE A 52 1.67 12.93 9.04
CA PHE A 52 0.55 13.43 8.26
C PHE A 52 -0.44 14.17 9.16
N THR A 53 -0.85 15.37 8.76
CA THR A 53 -1.87 16.16 9.46
C THR A 53 -3.10 16.32 8.59
N PHE A 54 -4.25 15.97 9.14
CA PHE A 54 -5.56 16.25 8.55
C PHE A 54 -5.88 17.74 8.77
N ASN A 55 -5.71 18.56 7.73
CA ASN A 55 -5.82 20.01 7.79
C ASN A 55 -7.17 20.57 7.31
N GLU A 56 -8.00 19.73 6.69
CA GLU A 56 -9.36 20.04 6.26
C GLU A 56 -10.37 19.22 7.07
N THR A 57 -11.51 19.83 7.39
CA THR A 57 -12.61 19.15 8.08
C THR A 57 -13.51 18.46 7.06
N GLY A 58 -13.74 17.16 7.23
CA GLY A 58 -14.67 16.39 6.42
C GLY A 58 -14.18 14.97 6.15
N GLU A 59 -14.76 14.34 5.14
CA GLU A 59 -14.43 12.97 4.76
C GLU A 59 -13.21 12.92 3.83
N TYR A 60 -12.24 12.08 4.19
CA TYR A 60 -11.10 11.74 3.33
C TYR A 60 -11.32 10.34 2.80
N THR A 61 -11.17 10.16 1.49
CA THR A 61 -11.27 8.84 0.85
C THR A 61 -9.90 8.39 0.39
N ILE A 62 -9.55 7.13 0.68
CA ILE A 62 -8.30 6.52 0.27
C ILE A 62 -8.60 5.41 -0.72
N ASN A 63 -8.05 5.54 -1.93
CA ASN A 63 -8.10 4.48 -2.95
C ASN A 63 -6.70 3.87 -3.07
N ILE A 64 -6.62 2.55 -3.02
CA ILE A 64 -5.37 1.80 -3.20
C ILE A 64 -5.53 0.93 -4.44
N GLN A 65 -4.56 1.03 -5.35
CA GLN A 65 -4.55 0.31 -6.60
C GLN A 65 -3.22 -0.42 -6.76
N HIS A 66 -3.27 -1.66 -7.24
CA HIS A 66 -2.07 -2.37 -7.66
C HIS A 66 -1.52 -1.77 -8.96
N ALA A 67 -0.24 -1.40 -8.96
CA ALA A 67 0.44 -0.83 -10.11
C ALA A 67 1.35 -1.88 -10.80
N MET A 68 0.85 -3.10 -10.88
CA MET A 68 1.59 -4.25 -11.37
C MET A 68 1.07 -4.68 -12.75
N ARG A 69 1.98 -5.13 -13.59
CA ARG A 69 1.70 -5.52 -14.98
C ARG A 69 2.50 -6.78 -15.31
N GLU A 70 1.84 -7.75 -15.94
CA GLU A 70 2.54 -8.91 -16.49
C GLU A 70 3.31 -8.49 -17.75
N TYR A 71 4.47 -9.11 -17.96
CA TYR A 71 5.23 -8.89 -19.18
C TYR A 71 4.43 -9.33 -20.41
N GLY A 72 4.25 -8.44 -21.38
CA GLY A 72 3.53 -8.72 -22.63
C GLY A 72 2.01 -8.52 -22.58
N LYS A 73 1.42 -8.12 -21.44
CA LYS A 73 0.00 -7.76 -21.35
C LYS A 73 -0.17 -6.24 -21.27
N VAL A 74 -1.10 -5.70 -22.05
CA VAL A 74 -1.43 -4.26 -22.08
C VAL A 74 -2.25 -3.85 -20.84
N ASN A 75 -3.06 -4.76 -20.32
CA ASN A 75 -3.89 -4.52 -19.15
C ASN A 75 -3.11 -4.74 -17.85
N GLY A 76 -3.32 -3.85 -16.87
CA GLY A 76 -2.78 -4.01 -15.52
C GLY A 76 -3.39 -5.21 -14.78
N ILE A 77 -2.68 -5.70 -13.77
CA ILE A 77 -3.15 -6.77 -12.89
C ILE A 77 -4.06 -6.14 -11.83
N MET A 78 -5.37 -6.44 -11.87
CA MET A 78 -6.33 -5.94 -10.87
C MET A 78 -6.17 -6.67 -9.53
N GLU A 79 -6.01 -7.99 -9.57
CA GLU A 79 -5.83 -8.85 -8.40
C GLU A 79 -4.43 -9.47 -8.42
N LEU A 80 -3.61 -9.13 -7.43
CA LEU A 80 -2.28 -9.71 -7.31
C LEU A 80 -2.39 -11.10 -6.66
N GLU A 81 -2.12 -12.13 -7.46
CA GLU A 81 -2.01 -13.50 -6.96
C GLU A 81 -1.02 -13.57 -5.80
N GLY A 82 -1.50 -14.08 -4.65
CA GLY A 82 -0.72 -14.19 -3.41
C GLY A 82 -0.94 -13.07 -2.39
N ILE A 83 -1.66 -11.99 -2.73
CA ILE A 83 -2.16 -11.03 -1.74
C ILE A 83 -3.56 -11.45 -1.31
N THR A 84 -3.71 -11.84 -0.04
CA THR A 84 -4.97 -12.36 0.49
C THR A 84 -5.91 -11.27 0.99
N ASP A 85 -5.36 -10.22 1.60
CA ASP A 85 -6.13 -9.12 2.20
C ASP A 85 -5.30 -7.83 2.24
N VAL A 86 -5.98 -6.68 2.21
CA VAL A 86 -5.37 -5.35 2.32
C VAL A 86 -6.16 -4.51 3.31
N GLY A 87 -5.51 -4.14 4.41
CA GLY A 87 -6.03 -3.20 5.41
C GLY A 87 -5.37 -1.84 5.34
N PHE A 88 -6.09 -0.80 5.76
CA PHE A 88 -5.55 0.54 5.97
C PHE A 88 -5.71 0.95 7.44
N ARG A 89 -4.66 1.48 8.05
CA ARG A 89 -4.66 1.90 9.46
C ARG A 89 -4.03 3.28 9.62
N ILE A 90 -4.65 4.10 10.47
CA ILE A 90 -4.11 5.38 10.93
C ILE A 90 -3.62 5.20 12.36
N GLU A 91 -2.40 5.65 12.64
CA GLU A 91 -1.80 5.62 13.97
C GLU A 91 -1.52 7.04 14.44
N ARG A 92 -1.95 7.38 15.67
CA ARG A 92 -1.64 8.67 16.27
C ARG A 92 -0.20 8.66 16.75
N ILE A 93 0.55 9.69 16.38
CA ILE A 93 1.89 9.92 16.89
C ILE A 93 1.72 10.55 18.27
N ASN A 94 1.91 9.75 19.32
CA ASN A 94 2.01 10.27 20.68
C ASN A 94 3.43 10.79 20.85
N ASN A 95 3.62 12.10 20.77
CA ASN A 95 4.86 12.72 21.26
C ASN A 95 4.83 12.62 22.78
N GLN A 96 5.51 11.63 23.34
CA GLN A 96 5.84 11.61 24.77
C GLN A 96 6.87 12.70 25.07
#